data_AF-A0A3D3RB71-F1
#
_entry.id   AF-A0A3D3RB71-F1
#
_cell.length_a   1.000
_cell.length_b   1.000
_cell.length_c   1.000
_cell.angle_alpha   90.00
_cell.angle_beta   90.00
_cell.angle_gamma   90.00
#
_symmetry.space_group_name_H-M   'P 1'
#
loop_
_entity.id
_entity.type
_entity.pdbx_description
1 polymer ?
#
loop_
_entity_poly.entity_id
_entity_poly.type
_entity_poly.pdbx_seq_one_letter_code
_entity_poly.pdbx_strand_id
1 'polypeptide(L)' 'DGRGEVSTDERWPIHRKPPLLENLSAKTELFETGIKVVDLLTPFVRGGKAGLFGGAGL' A
#
# COMPACT_ATOMS: atom_id res chain seq x y z
N ASP A 1 16.85 -11.36 -7.76
CA ASP A 1 17.66 -11.80 -6.59
C ASP A 1 18.44 -13.10 -6.84
N GLY A 2 18.37 -13.69 -8.04
CA GLY A 2 19.14 -14.89 -8.39
C GLY A 2 18.63 -16.19 -7.78
N ARG A 3 17.41 -16.21 -7.22
CA ARG A 3 16.87 -17.35 -6.46
C ARG A 3 16.13 -18.41 -7.30
N GLY A 4 16.31 -18.41 -8.63
CA GLY A 4 15.63 -19.35 -9.52
C GLY A 4 14.17 -18.99 -9.80
N GLU A 5 13.38 -19.99 -10.18
CA GLU A 5 11.97 -19.79 -10.57
C GLU A 5 11.05 -19.55 -9.36
N VAL A 6 10.02 -18.72 -9.57
CA VAL A 6 9.00 -18.43 -8.56
C VAL A 6 7.86 -19.44 -8.68
N SER A 7 7.65 -20.25 -7.64
CA SER A 7 6.49 -21.15 -7.53
C SER A 7 5.21 -20.35 -7.28
N THR A 8 4.13 -20.64 -8.03
CA THR A 8 2.86 -19.92 -7.93
C THR A 8 1.67 -20.85 -8.16
N ASP A 9 0.63 -20.75 -7.33
CA ASP A 9 -0.63 -21.49 -7.53
C ASP A 9 -1.52 -20.84 -8.61
N GLU A 10 -1.47 -19.51 -8.74
CA GLU A 10 -2.26 -18.74 -9.69
C GLU A 10 -1.46 -17.63 -10.36
N ARG A 11 -1.91 -17.22 -11.55
CA ARG A 11 -1.34 -16.09 -12.31
C ARG A 11 -2.45 -15.11 -12.68
N TRP A 12 -2.23 -13.84 -12.35
CA TRP A 12 -3.20 -12.76 -12.57
C TRP A 12 -2.66 -11.76 -13.61
N PRO A 13 -3.53 -11.11 -14.40
CA PRO A 13 -3.11 -10.10 -15.37
C PRO A 13 -2.59 -8.82 -14.67
N ILE A 14 -1.56 -8.21 -15.28
CA ILE A 14 -0.99 -6.93 -14.82
C ILE A 14 -1.89 -5.73 -15.17
N HIS A 15 -2.75 -5.87 -16.18
CA HIS A 15 -3.78 -4.88 -16.53
C HIS A 15 -5.12 -5.34 -15.98
N ARG A 16 -5.72 -4.53 -15.09
CA ARG A 16 -7.06 -4.75 -14.54
C ARG A 16 -7.75 -3.43 -14.28
N LYS A 17 -9.07 -3.41 -14.36
CA LYS A 17 -9.86 -2.24 -13.96
C LYS A 17 -9.79 -2.06 -12.44
N PRO A 18 -9.88 -0.82 -11.93
CA PRO A 18 -10.02 -0.61 -10.48
C PRO A 18 -11.33 -1.24 -9.97
N PRO A 19 -11.43 -1.48 -8.65
CA PRO A 19 -12.69 -1.90 -8.03
C PRO A 19 -13.82 -0.90 -8.32
N LEU A 20 -15.05 -1.41 -8.40
CA LEU A 20 -16.26 -0.58 -8.52
C LEU A 20 -16.48 0.23 -7.23
N LEU A 21 -17.14 1.39 -7.36
CA LEU A 21 -17.44 2.30 -6.23
C LEU A 21 -18.20 1.60 -5.10
N GLU A 22 -19.15 0.73 -5.44
CA GLU A 22 -19.95 -0.06 -4.48
C GLU A 22 -19.12 -1.04 -3.63
N ASN A 23 -17.94 -1.43 -4.12
CA ASN A 23 -17.02 -2.33 -3.41
C ASN A 23 -15.99 -1.57 -2.56
N LEU A 24 -16.00 -0.23 -2.58
CA LEU A 24 -15.08 0.57 -1.79
C LEU A 24 -15.64 0.75 -0.37
N SER A 25 -14.79 0.55 0.64
CA SER A 25 -15.13 0.86 2.03
C SER A 25 -15.02 2.37 2.27
N ALA A 26 -16.05 2.98 2.85
CA ALA A 26 -16.03 4.36 3.33
C ALA A 26 -15.45 4.50 4.75
N LYS A 27 -15.06 3.40 5.38
CA LYS A 27 -14.49 3.42 6.74
C LYS A 27 -13.09 4.02 6.70
N THR A 28 -12.85 5.01 7.55
CA THR A 28 -11.50 5.51 7.80
C THR A 28 -10.91 4.70 8.94
N GLU A 29 -9.96 3.83 8.61
CA GLU A 29 -9.22 3.01 9.57
C GLU A 29 -7.75 3.42 9.57
N LEU A 30 -7.16 3.58 10.75
CA LEU A 30 -5.75 3.90 10.88
C LEU A 30 -4.88 2.71 10.45
N PHE A 31 -3.81 3.00 9.74
CA PHE A 31 -2.73 2.08 9.43
C PHE A 31 -1.51 2.47 10.28
N GLU A 32 -1.34 1.79 11.41
CA GLU A 32 -0.21 2.02 12.31
C GLU A 32 1.10 1.55 11.68
N THR A 33 2.09 2.43 11.67
CA THR A 33 3.39 2.17 11.04
C THR A 33 4.47 1.79 12.04
N GLY A 34 4.30 2.14 13.31
CA GLY A 34 5.33 2.04 14.36
C GLY A 34 6.36 3.17 14.30
N ILE A 35 6.24 4.09 13.34
CA ILE A 35 7.13 5.24 13.20
C ILE A 35 6.47 6.42 13.90
N LYS A 36 6.96 6.75 15.10
CA LYS A 36 6.36 7.77 15.98
C LYS A 36 5.99 9.07 15.27
N VAL A 37 6.89 9.62 14.44
CA VAL A 37 6.63 10.89 13.74
C VAL A 37 5.49 10.76 12.71
N VAL A 38 5.40 9.62 12.02
CA VAL A 38 4.33 9.34 11.05
C VAL A 38 3.02 9.10 11.80
N ASP A 39 3.01 8.22 12.79
CA ASP A 39 1.79 7.85 13.51
C ASP A 39 1.20 9.02 14.31
N LEU A 40 2.03 9.96 14.79
CA LEU A 40 1.57 11.11 15.56
C LEU A 40 1.17 12.30 14.67
N LEU A 41 1.97 12.65 13.65
CA LEU A 41 1.78 13.90 12.89
C LEU A 41 1.04 13.70 11.57
N THR A 42 1.28 12.56 10.91
CA THR A 42 0.75 12.27 9.56
C THR A 42 0.27 10.82 9.46
N PRO A 43 -0.72 10.40 10.27
CA PRO A 43 -1.14 9.01 10.32
C PRO A 43 -1.68 8.52 8.97
N PHE A 44 -1.34 7.29 8.60
CA PHE A 44 -1.79 6.69 7.35
C PHE A 44 -3.18 6.06 7.49
N VAL A 45 -3.97 6.11 6.42
CA VAL A 45 -5.27 5.46 6.33
C VAL A 45 -5.13 4.13 5.59
N ARG A 46 -5.71 3.06 6.13
CA ARG A 46 -5.72 1.73 5.51
C ARG A 46 -6.43 1.79 4.16
N GLY A 47 -5.76 1.28 3.12
CA GLY A 47 -6.25 1.36 1.73
C GLY A 47 -6.17 2.77 1.11
N GLY A 48 -5.65 3.75 1.85
CA GLY A 48 -5.35 5.08 1.35
C GLY A 48 -4.08 5.13 0.50
N LYS A 49 -3.78 6.32 -0.02
CA LYS A 49 -2.55 6.62 -0.76
C LYS A 49 -1.75 7.65 0.02
N ALA A 50 -0.46 7.37 0.24
CA ALA A 50 0.48 8.29 0.85
C ALA A 50 1.63 8.56 -0.13
N GLY A 51 2.08 9.80 -0.21
CA GLY A 51 3.26 10.19 -0.98
C GLY A 51 4.47 10.31 -0.08
N LEU A 52 5.58 9.67 -0.45
CA LEU A 52 6.87 9.86 0.22
C LEU A 52 7.71 10.81 -0.62
N PHE A 53 7.96 12.01 -0.10
CA PHE A 53 8.77 13.03 -0.76
C PHE A 53 10.10 13.14 -0.01
N GLY A 54 11.14 12.53 -0.58
CA GLY A 54 12.50 12.54 -0.05
C GLY A 54 13.52 12.87 -1.12
N GLY A 55 14.79 12.53 -0.87
CA GLY A 55 15.91 12.74 -1.77
C GLY A 55 17.05 11.76 -1.48
N ALA A 56 18.19 11.92 -2.14
CA ALA A 56 19.35 11.08 -1.88
C ALA A 56 19.95 11.41 -0.50
N GLY A 57 20.01 10.41 0.40
CA GLY A 57 20.62 10.53 1.73
C GLY A 57 19.71 11.02 2.85
N LEU A 58 18.38 10.99 2.65
CA LEU A 58 17.36 11.28 3.66
C LEU A 58 16.86 10.01 4.35
#